data_AF-A0A3S2D4Z5-F1
#
_entry.id   AF-A0A3S2D4Z5-F1
#
_cell.length_a   1.000
_cell.length_b   1.000
_cell.length_c   1.000
_cell.angle_alpha   90.00
_cell.angle_beta   90.00
_cell.angle_gamma   90.00
#
_symmetry.space_group_name_H-M   'P 1'
#
loop_
_entity.id
_entity.type
_entity.pdbx_description
1 polymer ?
#
loop_
_entity_poly.entity_id
_entity_poly.type
_entity_poly.pdbx_seq_one_letter_code
_entity_poly.pdbx_strand_id
1 'polypeptide(L)'
;MRLAAFDEMLPEVSGLRRPYSAYDRWLKEQDPARLTEKMQDAERVFRKTGITFAVYGEQEASERLIPFDIVPRIISGNEWRRL
;
A
#
# COMPACT_ATOMS: atom_id res chain seq x y z
N MET A 1 -9.92 1.72 -27.69
CA MET A 1 -9.60 0.68 -26.70
C MET A 1 -8.68 1.34 -25.66
N ARG A 2 -9.14 1.52 -24.42
CA ARG A 2 -8.33 2.17 -23.38
C ARG A 2 -7.34 1.12 -22.87
N LEU A 3 -6.04 1.34 -23.06
CA LEU A 3 -5.01 0.51 -22.44
C LEU A 3 -5.19 0.63 -20.91
N ALA A 4 -5.28 -0.51 -20.24
CA ALA A 4 -5.26 -0.52 -18.78
C ALA A 4 -3.88 -0.06 -18.29
N ALA A 5 -3.83 0.62 -17.15
CA ALA A 5 -2.55 0.91 -16.52
C ALA A 5 -1.91 -0.40 -16.04
N PHE A 6 -0.58 -0.43 -15.99
CA PHE A 6 0.15 -1.56 -15.41
C PHE A 6 -0.20 -1.72 -13.93
N ASP A 7 -0.55 -2.94 -13.53
CA ASP A 7 -0.77 -3.32 -12.13
C ASP A 7 0.34 -4.27 -11.64
N GLU A 8 0.83 -3.99 -10.44
CA GLU A 8 1.98 -4.65 -9.80
C GLU A 8 1.67 -6.09 -9.35
N MET A 9 0.40 -6.43 -9.16
CA MET A 9 -0.05 -7.74 -8.69
C MET A 9 -0.75 -8.52 -9.82
N LEU A 10 -1.67 -7.87 -10.54
CA LEU A 10 -2.57 -8.46 -11.52
C LEU A 10 -2.13 -8.08 -12.96
N PRO A 11 -1.78 -9.04 -13.82
CA PRO A 11 -1.48 -8.75 -15.22
C PRO A 11 -2.77 -8.48 -16.02
N GLU A 12 -2.66 -7.81 -17.17
CA GLU A 12 -3.80 -7.40 -18.02
C GLU A 12 -4.65 -8.58 -18.53
N VAL A 13 -4.04 -9.74 -18.74
CA VAL A 13 -4.72 -10.91 -19.32
C VAL A 13 -5.34 -11.77 -18.22
N SER A 14 -4.50 -12.40 -17.38
CA SER A 14 -4.93 -13.23 -16.26
C SER A 14 -3.76 -13.70 -15.41
N GLY A 15 -4.05 -14.08 -14.17
CA GLY A 15 -3.09 -14.69 -13.25
C GLY A 15 -2.55 -13.69 -12.22
N LEU A 16 -1.34 -13.96 -11.74
CA LEU A 16 -0.70 -13.22 -10.68
C LEU A 16 0.79 -13.06 -11.00
N ARG A 17 1.35 -11.87 -10.79
CA ARG A 17 2.79 -11.67 -10.93
C ARG A 17 3.52 -12.44 -9.83
N ARG A 18 4.57 -13.18 -10.23
CA ARG A 18 5.32 -14.08 -9.35
C ARG A 18 5.79 -13.45 -8.03
N PRO A 19 6.26 -12.19 -7.97
CA PRO A 19 6.65 -11.56 -6.70
C PRO A 19 5.51 -11.51 -5.67
N TYR A 20 4.26 -11.46 -6.13
CA TYR A 20 3.08 -11.39 -5.29
C TYR A 20 2.52 -12.75 -4.87
N SER A 21 3.05 -13.89 -5.35
CA SER A 21 2.46 -15.22 -5.09
C SER A 21 2.36 -15.60 -3.61
N ALA A 22 3.36 -15.27 -2.80
CA ALA A 22 3.32 -15.53 -1.38
C ALA A 22 2.32 -14.59 -0.66
N TYR A 23 2.31 -13.32 -1.06
CA TYR A 23 1.42 -12.31 -0.49
C TYR A 23 -0.05 -12.59 -0.81
N ASP A 24 -0.39 -12.94 -2.05
CA ASP A 24 -1.75 -13.30 -2.47
C ASP A 24 -2.32 -14.46 -1.64
N ARG A 25 -1.51 -15.51 -1.43
CA ARG A 25 -1.90 -16.64 -0.59
C ARG A 25 -2.17 -16.20 0.84
N TRP A 26 -1.24 -15.46 1.43
CA TRP A 26 -1.40 -14.94 2.78
C TRP A 26 -2.66 -14.05 2.88
N LEU A 27 -2.86 -13.14 1.92
CA LEU A 27 -3.98 -12.19 1.92
C LEU A 27 -5.33 -12.92 1.87
N LYS A 28 -5.44 -13.97 1.04
CA LYS A 28 -6.66 -14.80 0.93
C LYS A 28 -7.00 -15.56 2.21
N GLU A 29 -6.02 -15.82 3.08
CA GLU A 29 -6.20 -16.48 4.37
C GLU A 29 -6.58 -15.51 5.49
N GLN A 30 -6.56 -14.19 5.24
CA GLN A 30 -6.84 -13.19 6.26
C GLN A 30 -8.33 -12.90 6.41
N ASP A 31 -8.71 -12.53 7.64
CA ASP A 31 -10.01 -11.94 7.94
C ASP A 31 -9.99 -10.44 7.58
N PRO A 32 -10.86 -9.96 6.66
CA PRO A 32 -10.95 -8.54 6.30
C PRO A 32 -11.20 -7.60 7.48
N ALA A 33 -11.93 -8.04 8.51
CA ALA A 33 -12.18 -7.22 9.69
C ALA A 33 -10.87 -6.98 10.46
N ARG A 34 -10.06 -8.02 10.64
CA ARG A 34 -8.74 -7.92 11.27
C ARG A 34 -7.76 -7.07 10.49
N LEU A 35 -7.80 -7.11 9.15
CA LEU A 35 -6.98 -6.23 8.32
C LEU A 35 -7.36 -4.76 8.51
N THR A 36 -8.66 -4.48 8.61
CA THR A 36 -9.18 -3.12 8.88
C THR A 36 -8.74 -2.63 10.26
N GLU A 37 -8.82 -3.48 11.29
CA GLU A 37 -8.31 -3.15 12.63
C GLU A 37 -6.81 -2.83 12.61
N LYS A 38 -6.00 -3.66 11.92
CA LYS A 38 -4.56 -3.42 11.75
C LYS A 38 -4.24 -2.11 11.05
N MET A 39 -5.03 -1.73 10.05
CA MET A 39 -4.89 -0.45 9.35
C MET A 39 -5.13 0.72 10.31
N GLN A 40 -6.20 0.66 11.11
CA GLN A 40 -6.49 1.67 12.14
C GLN A 40 -5.41 1.74 13.23
N ASP A 41 -4.84 0.59 13.62
CA ASP A 41 -3.71 0.52 14.54
C ASP A 41 -2.47 1.22 13.97
N ALA A 42 -2.13 0.96 12.71
CA ALA A 42 -1.01 1.61 12.04
C ALA A 42 -1.21 3.13 11.95
N GLU A 43 -2.42 3.60 11.61
CA GLU A 43 -2.74 5.04 11.65
C GLU A 43 -2.57 5.64 13.06
N ARG A 44 -3.02 4.94 14.11
CA ARG A 44 -2.83 5.39 15.49
C ARG A 44 -1.35 5.52 15.86
N VAL A 45 -0.53 4.57 15.41
CA VAL A 45 0.93 4.64 15.60
C VAL A 45 1.48 5.89 14.91
N PHE A 46 1.12 6.16 13.65
CA PHE A 46 1.59 7.33 12.92
C PHE A 46 1.19 8.66 13.58
N ARG A 47 -0.04 8.76 14.12
CA ARG A 47 -0.47 9.93 14.91
C ARG A 47 0.40 10.11 16.15
N LYS A 48 0.68 9.02 16.87
CA LYS A 48 1.45 9.07 18.13
C LYS A 48 2.93 9.37 17.91
N THR A 49 3.51 8.93 16.80
CA THR A 49 4.93 9.17 16.47
C THR A 49 5.17 10.50 15.76
N GLY A 50 4.11 11.28 15.46
CA GLY A 50 4.24 12.55 14.74
C GLY A 50 4.64 12.39 13.27
N ILE A 51 4.27 11.28 12.63
CA ILE A 51 4.51 11.08 11.19
C ILE A 51 3.41 11.85 10.43
N THR A 52 3.67 13.14 10.20
CA THR A 52 2.76 14.08 9.53
C THR A 52 3.46 14.76 8.34
N PHE A 53 2.68 15.37 7.45
CA PHE A 53 3.18 16.25 6.40
C PHE A 53 2.47 17.60 6.44
N ALA A 54 3.21 18.67 6.11
CA ALA A 54 2.66 20.01 6.04
C ALA A 54 1.88 20.21 4.74
N VAL A 55 0.65 20.72 4.83
CA VAL A 55 -0.13 21.16 3.68
C VAL A 55 -0.01 22.68 3.57
N TYR A 56 0.58 23.15 2.48
CA TYR A 56 0.60 24.57 2.14
C TYR A 56 -0.51 24.84 1.10
N GLY A 57 -1.50 25.67 1.44
CA GLY A 57 -2.54 26.02 0.46
C GLY A 57 -3.83 26.62 1.02
N GLU A 58 -4.14 26.42 2.30
CA GLU A 58 -5.26 27.10 2.97
C GLU A 58 -4.71 27.81 4.22
N GLN A 59 -5.41 28.85 4.67
CA GLN A 59 -4.94 29.89 5.62
C GLN A 59 -4.49 29.38 7.01
N GLU A 60 -4.47 28.07 7.23
CA GLU A 60 -3.81 27.40 8.34
C GLU A 60 -2.90 26.30 7.78
N ALA A 61 -1.61 26.37 8.10
CA ALA A 61 -0.69 25.24 7.95
C ALA A 61 -1.19 24.11 8.86
N SER A 62 -2.09 23.27 8.34
CA SER A 62 -2.62 22.11 9.04
C SER A 62 -1.72 20.91 8.75
N GLU A 63 -1.17 20.31 9.79
CA GLU A 63 -0.51 19.02 9.68
C GLU A 63 -1.54 17.94 9.34
N ARG A 64 -1.25 17.13 8.32
CA ARG A 64 -2.06 15.97 7.97
C ARG A 64 -1.29 14.68 8.19
N LEU A 65 -2.00 13.63 8.59
CA LEU A 65 -1.45 12.28 8.69
C LEU A 65 -1.05 11.78 7.30
N ILE A 66 0.15 11.20 7.18
CA ILE A 66 0.51 10.46 5.97
C ILE A 66 -0.44 9.26 5.82
N PRO A 67 -1.15 9.12 4.68
CA PRO A 67 -2.00 7.95 4.45
C PRO A 67 -1.14 6.68 4.40
N PHE A 68 -1.64 5.63 5.04
CA PHE A 68 -0.96 4.33 5.10
C PHE A 68 -1.77 3.27 4.37
N ASP A 69 -1.09 2.46 3.57
CA ASP A 69 -1.67 1.27 2.94
C ASP A 69 -0.97 0.02 3.49
N ILE A 70 -1.76 -0.99 3.85
CA ILE A 70 -1.28 -2.28 4.35
C ILE A 70 -0.85 -3.22 3.22
N VAL A 71 -1.25 -2.94 1.98
CA VAL A 71 -0.87 -3.70 0.79
C VAL A 71 0.51 -3.25 0.33
N PRO A 72 1.54 -4.10 0.41
CA PRO A 72 2.89 -3.71 0.06
C PRO A 72 3.06 -3.61 -1.46
N ARG A 73 3.91 -2.67 -1.88
CA ARG A 73 4.52 -2.70 -3.21
C ARG A 73 5.71 -3.65 -3.18
N ILE A 74 5.58 -4.82 -3.81
CA ILE A 74 6.62 -5.86 -3.81
C ILE A 74 7.52 -5.67 -5.02
N ILE A 75 8.82 -5.44 -4.76
CA ILE A 75 9.85 -5.39 -5.78
C ILE A 75 10.70 -6.65 -5.65
N SER A 76 10.81 -7.45 -6.71
CA SER A 76 11.64 -8.65 -6.70
C SER A 76 13.13 -8.30 -6.63
N GLY A 77 13.95 -9.22 -6.12
CA GLY A 77 15.40 -9.00 -6.06
C GLY A 77 16.07 -8.78 -7.44
N ASN A 78 15.46 -9.25 -8.52
CA ASN A 78 15.95 -8.97 -9.88
C ASN A 78 15.60 -7.56 -10.34
N GLU A 79 14.40 -7.08 -10.01
CA GLU A 79 13.97 -5.70 -10.31
C GLU A 79 14.81 -4.72 -9.49
N TRP A 80 14.95 -4.96 -8.18
CA TRP A 80 15.71 -4.09 -7.28
C TRP A 80 17.17 -3.90 -7.72
N ARG A 81 17.82 -4.95 -8.24
CA ARG A 81 19.21 -4.88 -8.74
C ARG A 81 19.39 -4.03 -10.00
N ARG A 82 18.30 -3.67 -10.69
CA ARG A 82 18.32 -2.92 -11.95
C ARG A 82 17.82 -1.48 -11.79
N LEU A 83 17.21 -1.15 -10.65
CA LEU A 83 16.80 0.21 -10.28
C LEU A 83 18.03 1.02 -9.84
#